data_AF-A0A317IBG3-F1
#
_entry.id   AF-A0A317IBG3-F1
#
_cell.length_a   1.000
_cell.length_b   1.000
_cell.length_c   1.000
_cell.angle_alpha   90.00
_cell.angle_beta   90.00
_cell.angle_gamma   90.00
#
_symmetry.space_group_name_H-M   'P 1'
#
loop_
_entity.id
_entity.type
_entity.pdbx_description
1 polymer ?
#
loop_
_entity_poly.entity_id
_entity_poly.type
_entity_poly.pdbx_seq_one_letter_code
_entity_poly.pdbx_strand_id
1 'polypeptide(L)'
;MSGKDLSIEQAPQHCAKCGKAICLRKQVINMVLGNTDEMFCLNCLGASEGNEPRDVLLTAKDYVKRRECFDKEWKKYADKSYCPDPEGCFIRDCFAE
;
A
#
# COMPACT_ATOMS: atom_id res chain seq x y z
N MET A 1 -11.82 -23.45 -8.54
CA MET A 1 -10.72 -23.09 -7.62
C MET A 1 -11.17 -21.83 -6.91
N SER A 2 -11.44 -21.92 -5.60
CA SER A 2 -12.03 -20.84 -4.81
C SER A 2 -11.14 -19.60 -4.82
N GLY A 3 -11.62 -18.51 -5.43
CA GLY A 3 -11.06 -17.20 -5.20
C GLY A 3 -11.24 -16.86 -3.73
N LYS A 4 -10.15 -16.89 -2.96
CA LYS A 4 -10.17 -16.29 -1.63
C LYS A 4 -10.33 -14.80 -1.84
N ASP A 5 -11.49 -14.28 -1.46
CA ASP A 5 -11.68 -12.87 -1.16
C ASP A 5 -10.66 -12.49 -0.08
N LEU A 6 -9.47 -12.07 -0.49
CA LEU A 6 -8.51 -11.44 0.39
C LEU A 6 -9.05 -10.05 0.68
N SER A 7 -9.85 -9.93 1.74
CA SER A 7 -10.20 -8.64 2.30
C SER A 7 -8.91 -7.94 2.74
N ILE A 8 -8.73 -6.67 2.36
CA ILE A 8 -7.57 -5.85 2.72
C ILE A 8 -7.28 -5.93 4.22
N GLU A 9 -8.34 -5.93 5.02
CA GLU A 9 -8.25 -5.93 6.49
C GLU A 9 -7.63 -7.23 7.05
N GLN A 10 -7.63 -8.31 6.28
CA GLN A 10 -7.00 -9.59 6.63
C GLN A 10 -5.56 -9.72 6.13
N ALA A 11 -5.10 -8.77 5.31
CA ALA A 11 -3.74 -8.78 4.79
C ALA A 11 -2.70 -8.54 5.91
N PRO A 12 -1.48 -9.07 5.76
CA PRO A 12 -0.41 -8.83 6.72
C PRO A 12 -0.20 -7.33 7.00
N GLN A 13 -0.13 -6.98 8.28
CA GLN A 13 0.05 -5.60 8.74
C GLN A 13 1.51 -5.22 8.98
N HIS A 14 2.44 -6.13 8.67
CA HIS A 14 3.88 -5.93 8.86
C HIS A 14 4.63 -6.34 7.60
N CYS A 15 5.72 -5.64 7.33
CA CYS A 15 6.58 -5.91 6.19
C CYS A 15 7.30 -7.25 6.38
N ALA A 16 7.15 -8.16 5.41
CA ALA A 16 7.79 -9.47 5.44
C ALA A 16 9.33 -9.38 5.49
N LYS A 17 9.93 -8.31 4.96
CA LYS A 17 11.39 -8.14 4.89
C LYS A 17 12.00 -7.46 6.12
N CYS A 18 11.36 -6.41 6.65
CA CYS A 18 11.96 -5.59 7.71
C CYS A 18 11.11 -5.47 8.98
N GLY A 19 9.94 -6.10 9.03
CA GLY A 19 9.04 -6.09 10.18
C GLY A 19 8.30 -4.77 10.43
N LYS A 20 8.58 -3.69 9.68
CA LYS A 20 7.88 -2.40 9.86
C LYS A 20 6.38 -2.52 9.60
N ALA A 21 5.59 -1.78 10.37
CA ALA A 21 4.14 -1.73 10.21
C ALA A 21 3.72 -1.18 8.83
N ILE A 22 2.61 -1.71 8.32
CA ILE A 22 2.04 -1.38 7.01
C ILE A 22 0.59 -0.94 7.25
N CYS A 23 0.24 0.25 6.73
CA CYS A 23 -1.13 0.73 6.75
C CYS A 23 -1.99 0.11 5.65
N LEU A 24 -3.31 0.24 5.78
CA LEU A 24 -4.27 -0.28 4.82
C LEU A 24 -4.03 0.27 3.39
N ARG A 25 -3.69 1.56 3.24
CA ARG A 25 -3.29 2.12 1.91
C ARG A 25 -2.04 1.45 1.33
N LYS A 26 -1.04 1.14 2.15
CA LYS A 26 0.16 0.40 1.69
C LYS A 26 -0.19 -1.05 1.35
N GLN A 27 -1.21 -1.66 1.97
CA GLN A 27 -1.71 -2.97 1.55
C GLN A 27 -2.38 -2.87 0.17
N VAL A 28 -3.17 -1.83 -0.10
CA VAL A 28 -3.70 -1.56 -1.45
C VAL A 28 -2.57 -1.42 -2.47
N ILE A 29 -1.49 -0.70 -2.13
CA ILE A 29 -0.29 -0.60 -2.99
C ILE A 29 0.30 -1.99 -3.28
N ASN A 30 0.46 -2.83 -2.26
CA ASN A 30 1.00 -4.18 -2.46
C ASN A 30 0.11 -5.00 -3.40
N MET A 31 -1.21 -4.99 -3.21
CA MET A 31 -2.13 -5.72 -4.07
C MET A 31 -2.10 -5.25 -5.53
N VAL A 32 -2.03 -3.94 -5.79
CA VAL A 32 -1.95 -3.45 -7.19
C VAL A 32 -0.62 -3.78 -7.85
N LEU A 33 0.44 -3.94 -7.06
CA LEU A 33 1.75 -4.42 -7.51
C LEU A 33 1.81 -5.96 -7.60
N GLY A 34 0.72 -6.67 -7.29
CA GLY A 34 0.62 -8.13 -7.37
C GLY A 34 1.13 -8.87 -6.13
N ASN A 35 1.50 -8.16 -5.07
CA ASN A 35 1.91 -8.75 -3.80
C ASN A 35 0.67 -9.11 -2.96
N THR A 36 0.22 -10.36 -3.05
CA THR A 36 -0.99 -10.85 -2.33
C THR A 36 -0.68 -11.75 -1.13
N ASP A 37 0.46 -12.44 -1.15
CA ASP A 37 0.84 -13.39 -0.10
C ASP A 37 1.71 -12.74 0.99
N GLU A 38 2.61 -11.84 0.56
CA GLU A 38 3.50 -11.08 1.42
C GLU A 38 3.29 -9.58 1.20
N MET A 39 3.50 -8.79 2.27
CA MET A 39 3.35 -7.35 2.22
C MET A 39 4.69 -6.69 2.47
N PHE A 40 4.99 -5.63 1.72
CA PHE A 40 6.25 -4.90 1.81
C PHE A 40 6.01 -3.42 2.09
N CYS A 41 6.88 -2.80 2.90
CA CYS A 41 6.86 -1.35 3.06
C CYS A 41 7.45 -0.68 1.81
N LEU A 42 7.14 0.60 1.59
CA LEU A 42 7.62 1.36 0.42
C LEU A 42 9.14 1.34 0.27
N ASN A 43 9.89 1.35 1.38
CA ASN A 43 11.35 1.25 1.34
C ASN A 43 11.83 -0.08 0.77
N CYS A 44 11.19 -1.19 1.17
CA CYS A 44 11.56 -2.51 0.69
C CYS A 44 11.10 -2.74 -0.76
N LEU A 45 9.95 -2.19 -1.15
CA LEU A 45 9.47 -2.20 -2.54
C LEU A 45 10.37 -1.38 -3.47
N GLY A 46 10.76 -0.18 -3.05
CA GLY A 46 11.68 0.64 -3.81
C GLY A 46 13.03 -0.07 -4.00
N ALA A 47 13.58 -0.59 -2.90
CA ALA A 47 14.87 -1.27 -2.92
C ALA A 47 14.90 -2.55 -3.78
N SER A 48 13.78 -3.27 -3.96
CA SER A 48 13.77 -4.48 -4.80
C SER A 48 13.86 -4.18 -6.29
N GLU A 49 13.37 -3.03 -6.72
CA GLU A 49 13.34 -2.63 -8.13
C GLU A 49 14.30 -1.48 -8.47
N GLY A 50 15.10 -1.02 -7.51
CA GLY A 50 15.99 0.12 -7.68
C GLY A 50 15.25 1.46 -7.80
N ASN A 51 14.02 1.53 -7.31
CA ASN A 51 13.18 2.73 -7.32
C ASN A 51 13.25 3.46 -5.97
N GLU A 52 13.04 4.77 -6.01
CA GLU A 52 12.86 5.52 -4.78
C GLU A 52 11.50 5.17 -4.13
N PRO A 53 11.43 5.04 -2.80
CA PRO A 53 10.19 4.65 -2.10
C PRO A 53 9.00 5.57 -2.38
N ARG A 54 9.29 6.86 -2.63
CA ARG A 54 8.28 7.87 -2.99
C ARG A 54 7.73 7.66 -4.39
N ASP A 55 8.55 7.23 -5.34
CA ASP A 55 8.12 7.01 -6.73
C ASP A 55 7.23 5.77 -6.83
N VAL A 56 7.52 4.73 -6.03
CA VAL A 56 6.62 3.57 -5.86
C VAL A 56 5.24 4.03 -5.39
N LEU A 57 5.17 4.90 -4.37
CA LEU A 57 3.91 5.43 -3.88
C LEU A 57 3.14 6.19 -4.96
N LEU A 58 3.79 7.13 -5.64
CA LEU A 58 3.11 7.98 -6.64
C LEU A 58 2.60 7.15 -7.82
N THR A 59 3.42 6.24 -8.33
CA THR A 59 3.06 5.36 -9.45
C THR A 59 1.91 4.44 -9.08
N ALA A 60 1.97 3.80 -7.90
CA ALA A 60 0.90 2.92 -7.44
C ALA A 60 -0.40 3.68 -7.14
N LYS A 61 -0.31 4.87 -6.53
CA LYS A 61 -1.47 5.75 -6.27
C LYS A 61 -2.17 6.15 -7.56
N ASP A 62 -1.41 6.54 -8.57
CA ASP A 62 -1.95 6.90 -9.89
C ASP A 62 -2.67 5.73 -10.54
N TYR A 63 -2.14 4.52 -10.40
CA TYR A 63 -2.77 3.31 -10.89
C TYR A 63 -4.06 2.96 -10.12
N VAL A 64 -4.02 3.06 -8.79
CA VAL A 64 -5.18 2.86 -7.91
C VAL A 64 -6.32 3.79 -8.29
N LYS A 65 -6.05 5.10 -8.42
CA LYS A 65 -7.07 6.11 -8.74
C LYS A 65 -7.75 5.91 -10.10
N ARG A 66 -7.07 5.25 -11.06
CA ARG A 66 -7.62 4.96 -12.40
C ARG A 66 -8.51 3.71 -12.42
N ARG A 67 -8.55 2.91 -11.35
CA ARG A 67 -9.29 1.65 -11.29
C ARG A 67 -10.30 1.68 -10.16
N GLU A 68 -11.58 1.73 -10.53
CA GLU A 68 -12.69 1.92 -9.60
C GLU A 68 -12.68 0.93 -8.41
N CYS A 69 -12.32 -0.33 -8.64
CA CYS A 69 -12.23 -1.33 -7.58
C CYS A 69 -11.20 -0.97 -6.50
N PHE A 70 -10.03 -0.49 -6.88
CA PHE A 70 -8.98 -0.10 -5.93
C PHE A 70 -9.22 1.31 -5.36
N ASP A 71 -9.76 2.23 -6.17
CA ASP A 71 -10.09 3.58 -5.74
C ASP A 71 -11.14 3.59 -4.61
N LYS A 72 -12.16 2.73 -4.71
CA LYS A 72 -13.15 2.56 -3.63
C LYS A 72 -12.49 2.16 -2.31
N GLU A 73 -11.61 1.17 -2.34
CA GLU A 73 -10.90 0.73 -1.14
C GLU A 73 -9.92 1.80 -0.63
N TRP A 74 -9.22 2.48 -1.52
CA TRP A 74 -8.30 3.58 -1.18
C TRP A 74 -9.01 4.74 -0.45
N LYS A 75 -10.23 5.06 -0.90
CA LYS A 75 -11.06 6.12 -0.31
C LYS A 75 -11.65 5.75 1.05
N LYS A 76 -11.85 4.46 1.36
CA LYS A 76 -12.29 4.04 2.71
C LYS A 76 -11.29 4.46 3.79
N TYR A 77 -10.01 4.42 3.46
CA TYR A 77 -8.92 4.77 4.36
C TYR A 77 -8.44 6.20 4.08
N ALA A 78 -9.36 7.16 4.20
CA ALA A 78 -9.19 8.54 3.73
C ALA A 78 -8.20 9.39 4.55
N ASP A 79 -7.88 8.98 5.78
CA ASP A 79 -7.10 9.82 6.69
C ASP A 79 -5.90 9.12 7.35
N LYS A 80 -5.01 9.95 7.90
CA LYS A 80 -3.73 9.52 8.46
C LYS A 80 -3.83 8.68 9.73
N SER A 81 -4.97 8.66 10.42
CA SER A 81 -5.18 7.83 11.63
C SER A 81 -5.06 6.34 11.31
N TYR A 82 -5.30 5.94 10.06
CA TYR A 82 -5.07 4.58 9.57
C TYR A 82 -3.60 4.27 9.26
N CYS A 83 -2.69 5.22 9.46
CA CYS A 83 -1.26 5.07 9.18
C CYS A 83 -0.43 4.96 10.47
N PRO A 84 0.14 3.78 10.79
CA PRO A 84 0.89 3.58 12.03
C PRO A 84 2.28 4.24 12.02
N ASP A 85 2.77 4.66 10.85
CA ASP A 85 4.05 5.36 10.68
C ASP A 85 3.90 6.54 9.71
N PRO A 86 3.57 7.75 10.19
CA PRO A 86 3.34 8.92 9.35
C PRO A 86 4.61 9.44 8.65
N GLU A 87 5.77 9.27 9.29
CA GLU A 87 7.06 9.78 8.78
C GLU A 87 7.59 8.90 7.64
N GLY A 88 7.45 7.57 7.77
CA GLY A 88 7.79 6.60 6.72
C GLY A 88 6.72 6.39 5.63
N CYS A 89 5.72 7.27 5.52
CA CYS A 89 4.58 7.08 4.61
C CYS A 89 4.33 8.26 3.66
N PHE A 90 5.24 9.23 3.57
CA PHE A 90 5.10 10.40 2.68
C PHE A 90 3.70 10.99 2.76
N ILE A 91 3.22 11.26 3.97
CA ILE A 91 1.80 11.48 4.28
C ILE A 91 1.16 12.57 3.41
N ARG A 92 1.91 13.61 3.06
CA ARG A 92 1.47 14.69 2.18
C ARG A 92 1.16 14.19 0.77
N ASP A 93 1.99 13.31 0.23
CA ASP A 93 1.82 12.74 -1.10
C ASP A 93 0.76 11.63 -1.11
N CYS A 94 0.77 10.78 -0.08
CA CYS A 94 -0.14 9.66 0.05
C CYS A 94 -1.60 10.13 0.13
N PHE A 95 -1.86 11.19 0.91
CA PHE A 95 -3.19 11.73 1.16
C PHE A 95 -3.55 12.97 0.33
N ALA A 96 -2.68 13.44 -0.57
CA ALA A 96 -3.04 14.48 -1.53
C ALA A 96 -4.13 14.01 -2.50
N GLU A 97 -5.07 14.91 -2.80
CA GLU A 97 -6.13 14.70 -3.81
C GLU A 97 -5.59 14.69 -5.24
#